data_AF-A0A642VB21-F1
#
_entry.id   AF-A0A642VB21-F1
#
_cell.length_a   1.000
_cell.length_b   1.000
_cell.length_c   1.000
_cell.angle_alpha   90.00
_cell.angle_beta   90.00
_cell.angle_gamma   90.00
#
_symmetry.space_group_name_H-M   'P 1'
#
loop_
_entity.id
_entity.type
_entity.pdbx_description
1 polymer ?
#
loop_
_entity_poly.entity_id
_entity_poly.type
_entity_poly.pdbx_seq_one_letter_code
_entity_poly.pdbx_strand_id
1 'polypeptide(L)'
;MTTRNVRTDILLDLLFDAHSCLVPVDVTKIKILDIFVTIEVDKPHLISTLTRDFEPGSRLALVSMIQFNLTLHAISDELLLKGGITAVAPQAMPLSKGEVLGCTVPRLPPKDEQKIDAIVYIGDGRFHLESSMIHSPETPAYKYGSYSRKFTIETYDHKETYAFRRSAIATAKHAKKVGLILGTLGRQGNVATLSRLQDAFKRAGTETVLVVLSEIFPDKPAQFDGVDCWVQVACPRLSIY
;
A
#
# COMPACT_ATOMS: atom_id res chain seq x y z
N MET A 1 12.02 -8.95 -15.45
CA MET A 1 12.55 -10.03 -16.30
C MET A 1 11.41 -10.98 -16.65
N THR A 2 11.08 -11.16 -17.92
CA THR A 2 10.01 -12.07 -18.37
C THR A 2 10.65 -13.29 -19.05
N THR A 3 10.73 -14.41 -18.33
CA THR A 3 11.24 -15.70 -18.79
C THR A 3 10.18 -16.45 -19.60
N ARG A 4 9.88 -15.98 -20.81
CA ARG A 4 8.97 -16.71 -21.71
C ARG A 4 9.59 -17.89 -22.44
N ASN A 5 10.91 -18.13 -22.30
CA ASN A 5 11.63 -19.10 -23.14
C ASN A 5 12.61 -20.04 -22.40
N VAL A 6 12.50 -20.21 -21.08
CA VAL A 6 13.35 -21.19 -20.38
C VAL A 6 12.54 -22.45 -20.09
N ARG A 7 12.91 -23.57 -20.73
CA ARG A 7 12.39 -24.92 -20.41
C ARG A 7 12.92 -25.34 -19.03
N THR A 8 12.24 -24.92 -17.98
CA THR A 8 12.47 -25.40 -16.61
C THR A 8 11.15 -25.98 -16.09
N ASP A 9 11.14 -27.29 -15.76
CA ASP A 9 9.95 -28.03 -15.30
C ASP A 9 9.42 -27.57 -13.92
N ILE A 10 10.25 -26.79 -13.22
CA ILE A 10 9.93 -26.00 -12.04
C ILE A 10 10.68 -24.68 -12.22
N LEU A 11 9.94 -23.59 -12.43
CA LEU A 11 10.51 -22.25 -12.36
C LEU A 11 10.57 -21.90 -10.86
N LEU A 12 11.70 -22.19 -10.22
CA LEU A 12 12.09 -21.41 -9.04
C LEU A 12 12.41 -20.02 -9.58
N ASP A 13 11.41 -19.15 -9.70
CA ASP A 13 11.69 -17.73 -9.57
C ASP A 13 12.19 -17.57 -8.13
N LEU A 14 13.52 -17.62 -8.00
CA LEU A 14 14.32 -17.53 -6.78
C LEU A 14 14.15 -16.18 -6.05
N LEU A 15 13.06 -15.45 -6.29
CA LEU A 15 12.93 -14.04 -5.95
C LEU A 15 11.46 -13.54 -5.85
N PHE A 16 10.56 -14.33 -5.28
CA PHE A 16 9.44 -13.76 -4.50
C PHE A 16 9.74 -13.92 -3.02
N ASP A 17 10.94 -13.49 -2.61
CA ASP A 17 11.29 -13.48 -1.20
C ASP A 17 10.46 -12.38 -0.50
N ALA A 18 9.76 -12.76 0.57
CA ALA A 18 9.14 -11.85 1.52
C ALA A 18 7.98 -10.93 1.06
N HIS A 19 7.24 -11.31 0.01
CA HIS A 19 6.02 -10.59 -0.40
C HIS A 19 4.80 -11.49 -0.38
N SER A 20 3.61 -10.93 -0.14
CA SER A 20 2.37 -11.71 -0.26
C SER A 20 2.03 -12.00 -1.71
N CYS A 21 1.59 -13.23 -1.99
CA CYS A 21 1.05 -13.58 -3.29
C CYS A 21 -0.31 -12.91 -3.53
N LEU A 22 -0.30 -11.82 -4.29
CA LEU A 22 -1.51 -11.07 -4.68
C LEU A 22 -2.25 -11.70 -5.86
N VAL A 23 -1.71 -12.77 -6.45
CA VAL A 23 -2.26 -13.45 -7.62
C VAL A 23 -2.57 -14.90 -7.25
N PRO A 24 -3.82 -15.35 -7.38
CA PRO A 24 -4.15 -16.75 -7.12
C PRO A 24 -3.24 -17.70 -7.92
N VAL A 25 -2.64 -18.68 -7.26
CA VAL A 25 -1.66 -19.59 -7.88
C VAL A 25 -2.26 -20.41 -9.03
N ASP A 26 -3.57 -20.68 -8.97
CA ASP A 26 -4.35 -21.40 -9.97
C ASP A 26 -4.53 -20.65 -11.29
N VAL A 27 -4.33 -19.32 -11.30
CA VAL A 27 -4.39 -18.52 -12.54
C VAL A 27 -3.03 -18.31 -13.19
N THR A 28 -1.97 -18.87 -12.60
CA THR A 28 -0.59 -18.71 -13.10
C THR A 28 -0.25 -19.81 -14.09
N LYS A 29 0.40 -19.44 -15.21
CA LYS A 29 0.77 -20.38 -16.29
C LYS A 29 2.06 -21.15 -16.00
N ILE A 30 2.73 -20.83 -14.91
CA ILE A 30 4.05 -21.33 -14.52
C ILE A 30 3.89 -21.80 -13.07
N LYS A 31 4.54 -22.91 -12.70
CA LYS A 31 4.57 -23.36 -11.31
C LYS A 31 5.33 -22.32 -10.48
N ILE A 32 4.70 -21.79 -9.45
CA ILE A 32 5.28 -20.81 -8.52
C ILE A 32 5.33 -21.44 -7.13
N LEU A 33 6.48 -21.33 -6.47
CA LEU A 33 6.62 -21.60 -5.04
C LEU A 33 6.74 -20.26 -4.32
N ASP A 34 5.78 -19.97 -3.44
CA ASP A 34 5.81 -18.78 -2.60
C ASP A 34 6.44 -19.11 -1.25
N ILE A 35 7.47 -18.36 -0.85
CA ILE A 35 8.22 -18.59 0.39
C ILE A 35 8.00 -17.38 1.30
N PHE A 36 7.23 -17.60 2.35
CA PHE A 36 6.99 -16.58 3.36
C PHE A 36 8.18 -16.47 4.32
N VAL A 37 8.78 -15.29 4.36
CA VAL A 37 9.77 -14.93 5.37
C VAL A 37 9.06 -14.26 6.54
N THR A 38 9.28 -14.77 7.74
CA THR A 38 8.82 -14.15 8.98
C THR A 38 10.00 -13.48 9.68
N ILE A 39 9.82 -12.23 10.09
CA ILE A 39 10.78 -11.52 10.93
C ILE A 39 10.31 -11.59 12.38
N GLU A 40 11.18 -12.09 13.25
CA GLU A 40 10.91 -12.15 14.68
C GLU A 40 10.95 -10.74 15.28
N VAL A 41 10.02 -10.49 16.21
CA VAL A 41 9.93 -9.25 16.98
C VAL A 41 9.98 -9.61 18.45
N ASP A 42 10.64 -8.78 19.25
CA ASP A 42 10.62 -8.88 20.71
C ASP A 42 9.19 -8.62 21.24
N LYS A 43 8.39 -9.68 21.34
CA LYS A 43 6.98 -9.63 21.78
C LYS A 43 6.84 -9.08 23.20
N PRO A 44 7.65 -9.51 24.20
CA PRO A 44 7.58 -8.94 25.54
C PRO A 44 7.80 -7.41 25.54
N HIS A 45 8.79 -6.93 24.78
CA HIS A 45 9.05 -5.50 24.67
C HIS A 45 7.90 -4.75 23.96
N LEU A 46 7.37 -5.30 22.87
CA LEU A 46 6.23 -4.70 22.16
C LEU A 46 4.99 -4.60 23.05
N ILE A 47 4.64 -5.68 23.76
CA ILE A 47 3.47 -5.70 24.64
C ILE A 47 3.66 -4.70 25.78
N SER A 48 4.80 -4.73 26.47
CA SER A 48 5.07 -3.78 27.57
C SER A 48 5.04 -2.32 27.12
N THR A 49 5.52 -2.05 25.90
CA THR A 49 5.43 -0.72 25.27
C THR A 49 3.98 -0.31 25.06
N LEU A 50 3.17 -1.16 24.43
CA LEU A 50 1.76 -0.85 24.18
C LEU A 50 0.95 -0.72 25.47
N THR A 51 1.18 -1.57 26.47
CA THR A 51 0.49 -1.46 27.76
C THR A 51 0.91 -0.27 28.59
N ARG A 52 2.09 0.31 28.33
CA ARG A 52 2.54 1.54 28.99
C ARG A 52 1.91 2.78 28.34
N ASP A 53 1.83 2.79 27.02
CA ASP A 53 1.46 3.98 26.25
C ASP A 53 -0.05 4.08 25.97
N PHE A 54 -0.82 3.02 26.20
CA PHE A 54 -2.28 3.00 26.05
C PHE A 54 -2.99 2.53 27.32
N GLU A 55 -4.09 3.20 27.64
CA GLU A 55 -4.92 2.87 28.81
C GLU A 55 -5.75 1.60 28.60
N PRO A 56 -6.08 0.85 29.68
CA PRO A 56 -7.04 -0.24 29.61
C PRO A 56 -8.38 0.20 29.00
N GLY A 57 -8.93 -0.64 28.13
CA GLY A 57 -10.12 -0.34 27.33
C GLY A 57 -9.83 0.26 25.95
N SER A 58 -8.58 0.66 25.68
CA SER A 58 -8.18 1.15 24.35
C SER A 58 -8.33 0.06 23.28
N ARG A 59 -8.70 0.48 22.06
CA ARG A 59 -8.84 -0.39 20.90
C ARG A 59 -7.87 0.00 19.79
N LEU A 60 -6.94 -0.90 19.49
CA LEU A 60 -5.83 -0.65 18.56
C LEU A 60 -6.04 -1.43 17.25
N ALA A 61 -5.93 -0.73 16.12
CA ALA A 61 -5.79 -1.38 14.81
C ALA A 61 -4.33 -1.75 14.60
N LEU A 62 -4.00 -3.04 14.74
CA LEU A 62 -2.66 -3.54 14.46
C LEU A 62 -2.52 -3.79 12.96
N VAL A 63 -1.49 -3.18 12.36
CA VAL A 63 -1.16 -3.32 10.94
C VAL A 63 0.33 -3.55 10.73
N SER A 64 0.71 -4.21 9.65
CA SER A 64 2.10 -4.56 9.34
C SER A 64 2.28 -4.98 7.88
N MET A 65 3.51 -5.16 7.44
CA MET A 65 3.84 -6.01 6.28
C MET A 65 3.63 -7.49 6.61
N ILE A 66 3.54 -8.34 5.58
CA ILE A 66 3.35 -9.80 5.73
C ILE A 66 4.42 -10.44 6.63
N GLN A 67 5.65 -9.94 6.58
CA GLN A 67 6.78 -10.47 7.34
C GLN A 67 6.59 -10.46 8.86
N PHE A 68 5.76 -9.56 9.41
CA PHE A 68 5.47 -9.54 10.85
C PHE A 68 4.05 -9.99 11.19
N ASN A 69 3.30 -10.53 10.23
CA ASN A 69 1.90 -10.90 10.41
C ASN A 69 1.71 -11.93 11.55
N LEU A 70 2.62 -12.90 11.65
CA LEU A 70 2.60 -13.89 12.73
C LEU A 70 2.70 -13.24 14.12
N THR A 71 3.64 -12.31 14.31
CA THR A 71 3.80 -11.58 15.57
C THR A 71 2.58 -10.72 15.87
N LEU A 72 2.07 -10.00 14.86
CA LEU A 72 0.88 -9.16 14.98
C LEU A 72 -0.31 -9.92 15.57
N HIS A 73 -0.58 -11.14 15.08
CA HIS A 73 -1.66 -11.97 15.63
C HIS A 73 -1.32 -12.54 17.01
N ALA A 74 -0.07 -12.95 17.22
CA ALA A 74 0.36 -13.61 18.45
C ALA A 74 0.29 -12.74 19.71
N ILE A 75 0.25 -11.41 19.59
CA ILE A 75 0.20 -10.50 20.76
C ILE A 75 -1.22 -10.11 21.19
N SER A 76 -2.25 -10.46 20.40
CA SER A 76 -3.61 -9.91 20.59
C SER A 76 -4.23 -10.33 21.93
N ASP A 77 -4.17 -11.62 22.26
CA ASP A 77 -4.73 -12.14 23.52
C ASP A 77 -3.95 -11.62 24.73
N GLU A 78 -2.63 -11.50 24.61
CA GLU A 78 -1.77 -11.05 25.71
C GLU A 78 -1.94 -9.55 26.00
N LEU A 79 -2.18 -8.73 24.96
CA LEU A 79 -2.55 -7.31 25.12
C LEU A 79 -3.87 -7.16 25.87
N LEU A 80 -4.85 -8.02 25.58
CA LEU A 80 -6.13 -8.00 26.26
C LEU A 80 -5.98 -8.43 27.73
N LEU A 81 -5.27 -9.53 27.98
CA LEU A 81 -5.12 -10.10 29.32
C LEU A 81 -4.26 -9.23 30.26
N LYS A 82 -3.17 -8.65 29.75
CA LYS A 82 -2.22 -7.87 30.58
C LYS A 82 -2.52 -6.38 30.61
N GLY A 83 -2.99 -5.83 29.49
CA GLY A 83 -3.21 -4.40 29.32
C GLY A 83 -4.69 -3.98 29.32
N GLY A 84 -5.63 -4.92 29.21
CA GLY A 84 -7.02 -4.59 28.93
C GLY A 84 -7.20 -3.94 27.55
N ILE A 85 -6.24 -4.13 26.62
CA ILE A 85 -6.22 -3.49 25.31
C ILE A 85 -6.80 -4.45 24.27
N THR A 86 -7.81 -3.99 23.52
CA THR A 86 -8.39 -4.77 22.42
C THR A 86 -7.59 -4.52 21.13
N ALA A 87 -6.86 -5.54 20.68
CA ALA A 87 -6.20 -5.51 19.38
C ALA A 87 -7.14 -6.02 18.27
N VAL A 88 -7.21 -5.30 17.15
CA VAL A 88 -7.89 -5.77 15.94
C VAL A 88 -6.96 -5.73 14.73
N ALA A 89 -7.06 -6.74 13.88
CA ALA A 89 -6.28 -6.86 12.64
C ALA A 89 -7.20 -6.63 11.43
N PRO A 90 -7.37 -5.37 10.97
CA PRO A 90 -8.27 -5.07 9.85
C PRO A 90 -7.73 -5.65 8.53
N GLN A 91 -8.60 -5.91 7.55
CA GLN A 91 -8.24 -6.63 6.32
C GLN A 91 -8.77 -5.93 5.07
N ALA A 92 -7.90 -5.74 4.08
CA ALA A 92 -8.29 -5.40 2.71
C ALA A 92 -8.00 -6.59 1.80
N MET A 93 -9.02 -7.19 1.21
CA MET A 93 -8.82 -8.32 0.30
C MET A 93 -8.00 -7.90 -0.93
N PRO A 94 -7.04 -8.73 -1.40
CA PRO A 94 -6.78 -10.12 -0.98
C PRO A 94 -5.74 -10.27 0.14
N LEU A 95 -5.31 -9.19 0.81
CA LEU A 95 -4.27 -9.24 1.83
C LEU A 95 -4.70 -10.04 3.07
N SER A 96 -3.72 -10.50 3.83
CA SER A 96 -3.94 -11.14 5.13
C SER A 96 -4.49 -10.14 6.16
N LYS A 97 -5.13 -10.62 7.22
CA LYS A 97 -5.60 -9.76 8.32
C LYS A 97 -4.42 -9.02 8.95
N GLY A 98 -4.55 -7.72 9.13
CA GLY A 98 -3.49 -6.84 9.65
C GLY A 98 -2.37 -6.56 8.64
N GLU A 99 -2.45 -7.06 7.41
CA GLU A 99 -1.47 -6.76 6.37
C GLU A 99 -1.83 -5.47 5.60
N VAL A 100 -0.81 -4.63 5.36
CA VAL A 100 -0.94 -3.40 4.59
C VAL A 100 0.17 -3.27 3.55
N LEU A 101 -0.20 -2.76 2.37
CA LEU A 101 0.69 -2.39 1.27
C LEU A 101 0.65 -0.87 1.05
N GLY A 102 1.68 -0.32 0.38
CA GLY A 102 1.68 1.10 0.02
C GLY A 102 0.51 1.51 -0.88
N CYS A 103 -0.10 0.56 -1.61
CA CYS A 103 -1.24 0.80 -2.50
C CYS A 103 -2.57 0.21 -2.01
N THR A 104 -2.55 -0.63 -0.97
CA THR A 104 -3.74 -1.37 -0.50
C THR A 104 -3.75 -1.41 1.01
N VAL A 105 -4.78 -0.83 1.62
CA VAL A 105 -4.93 -0.75 3.07
C VAL A 105 -6.42 -0.93 3.42
N PRO A 106 -6.75 -1.60 4.54
CA PRO A 106 -8.13 -1.66 5.00
C PRO A 106 -8.66 -0.29 5.35
N ARG A 107 -9.95 -0.07 5.08
CA ARG A 107 -10.67 1.05 5.66
C ARG A 107 -11.04 0.68 7.09
N LEU A 108 -10.68 1.56 8.02
CA LEU A 108 -11.15 1.44 9.40
C LEU A 108 -12.65 1.77 9.47
N PRO A 109 -13.40 1.14 10.39
CA PRO A 109 -14.80 1.47 10.60
C PRO A 109 -14.95 2.94 11.03
N PRO A 110 -16.07 3.58 10.67
CA PRO A 110 -16.45 4.88 11.21
C PRO A 110 -16.43 4.91 12.74
N LYS A 111 -16.12 6.06 13.34
CA LYS A 111 -15.96 6.21 14.81
C LYS A 111 -17.25 5.89 15.58
N ASP A 112 -18.39 6.18 14.98
CA ASP A 112 -19.75 5.93 15.48
C ASP A 112 -20.13 4.45 15.44
N GLU A 113 -19.60 3.68 14.49
CA GLU A 113 -19.79 2.23 14.45
C GLU A 113 -18.83 1.50 15.41
N GLN A 114 -17.54 1.86 15.35
CA GLN A 114 -16.52 1.18 16.14
C GLN A 114 -15.26 2.03 16.30
N LYS A 115 -15.18 2.79 17.39
CA LYS A 115 -14.01 3.62 17.69
C LYS A 115 -12.71 2.80 17.68
N ILE A 116 -11.77 3.17 16.82
CA ILE A 116 -10.36 2.76 16.90
C ILE A 116 -9.60 3.94 17.51
N ASP A 117 -8.90 3.70 18.61
CA ASP A 117 -8.16 4.75 19.31
C ASP A 117 -6.82 5.07 18.64
N ALA A 118 -6.17 4.06 18.05
CA ALA A 118 -4.95 4.24 17.29
C ALA A 118 -4.68 3.13 16.27
N ILE A 119 -3.93 3.48 15.23
CA ILE A 119 -3.27 2.53 14.33
C ILE A 119 -1.87 2.28 14.90
N VAL A 120 -1.51 1.01 15.09
CA VAL A 120 -0.16 0.60 15.49
C VAL A 120 0.44 -0.21 14.35
N TYR A 121 1.42 0.38 13.68
CA TYR A 121 2.20 -0.29 12.66
C TYR A 121 3.42 -0.98 13.27
N ILE A 122 3.54 -2.29 13.06
CA ILE A 122 4.70 -3.08 13.47
C ILE A 122 5.61 -3.25 12.27
N GLY A 123 6.82 -2.73 12.36
CA GLY A 123 7.82 -2.84 11.30
C GLY A 123 8.63 -1.57 11.12
N ASP A 124 9.64 -1.67 10.28
CA ASP A 124 10.55 -0.59 9.98
C ASP A 124 10.18 0.14 8.69
N GLY A 125 10.68 1.37 8.54
CA GLY A 125 10.26 2.27 7.47
C GLY A 125 8.88 2.90 7.72
N ARG A 126 8.44 3.75 6.80
CA ARG A 126 7.16 4.49 6.91
C ARG A 126 6.21 4.26 5.74
N PHE A 127 6.73 3.77 4.61
CA PHE A 127 6.01 3.68 3.35
C PHE A 127 4.64 2.98 3.45
N HIS A 128 4.58 1.88 4.19
CA HIS A 128 3.34 1.12 4.39
C HIS A 128 2.37 1.82 5.36
N LEU A 129 2.90 2.35 6.46
CA LEU A 129 2.10 3.11 7.42
C LEU A 129 1.50 4.39 6.82
N GLU A 130 2.23 5.05 5.92
CA GLU A 130 1.73 6.23 5.18
C GLU A 130 0.45 5.93 4.43
N SER A 131 0.30 4.74 3.85
CA SER A 131 -0.95 4.32 3.21
C SER A 131 -2.11 4.33 4.20
N SER A 132 -1.91 3.80 5.42
CA SER A 132 -2.90 3.86 6.50
C SER A 132 -3.20 5.28 6.94
N MET A 133 -2.19 6.14 7.10
CA MET A 133 -2.38 7.55 7.46
C MET A 133 -3.18 8.30 6.39
N ILE A 134 -2.87 8.09 5.10
CA ILE A 134 -3.60 8.69 3.97
C ILE A 134 -5.09 8.33 4.01
N HIS A 135 -5.42 7.07 4.32
CA HIS A 135 -6.80 6.56 4.30
C HIS A 135 -7.56 6.75 5.62
N SER A 136 -6.86 6.96 6.73
CA SER A 136 -7.44 7.13 8.07
C SER A 136 -6.83 8.35 8.78
N PRO A 137 -7.01 9.57 8.21
CA PRO A 137 -6.34 10.79 8.68
C PRO A 137 -6.71 11.19 10.11
N GLU A 138 -7.87 10.76 10.59
CA GLU A 138 -8.37 11.15 11.92
C GLU A 138 -7.95 10.20 13.04
N THR A 139 -7.30 9.08 12.70
CA THR A 139 -6.88 8.07 13.66
C THR A 139 -5.39 8.23 13.92
N PRO A 140 -4.95 8.48 15.18
CA PRO A 140 -3.54 8.56 15.52
C PRO A 140 -2.78 7.33 15.05
N ALA A 141 -1.64 7.55 14.39
CA ALA A 141 -0.79 6.49 13.87
C ALA A 141 0.50 6.40 14.66
N TYR A 142 0.84 5.20 15.10
CA TYR A 142 2.08 4.89 15.78
C TYR A 142 2.85 3.84 15.01
N LYS A 143 4.18 3.89 15.12
CA LYS A 143 5.10 2.92 14.55
C LYS A 143 5.94 2.31 15.66
N TYR A 144 6.00 0.99 15.69
CA TYR A 144 6.98 0.24 16.44
C TYR A 144 8.05 -0.32 15.50
N GLY A 145 9.28 0.21 15.60
CA GLY A 145 10.42 -0.29 14.81
C GLY A 145 10.94 -1.60 15.38
N SER A 146 10.93 -2.67 14.58
CA SER A 146 11.23 -4.03 15.06
C SER A 146 12.71 -4.19 15.46
N TYR A 147 13.62 -3.56 14.73
CA TYR A 147 15.05 -3.55 15.05
C TYR A 147 15.41 -2.47 16.08
N SER A 148 14.88 -1.26 15.88
CA SER A 148 15.23 -0.10 16.73
C SER A 148 14.57 -0.12 18.11
N ARG A 149 13.50 -0.92 18.28
CA ARG A 149 12.65 -0.96 19.47
C ARG A 149 12.06 0.40 19.86
N LYS A 150 12.01 1.33 18.90
CA LYS A 150 11.45 2.67 19.09
C LYS A 150 9.96 2.64 18.79
N PHE A 151 9.19 3.25 19.68
CA PHE A 151 7.78 3.51 19.48
C PHE A 151 7.58 4.99 19.27
N THR A 152 7.11 5.37 18.07
CA THR A 152 6.97 6.76 17.65
C THR A 152 5.56 7.03 17.19
N ILE A 153 5.06 8.23 17.49
CA ILE A 153 3.88 8.77 16.81
C ILE A 153 4.30 9.29 15.43
N GLU A 154 3.50 9.00 14.42
CA GLU A 154 3.78 9.32 13.03
C GLU A 154 2.67 10.21 12.46
N THR A 155 3.08 11.25 11.74
CA THR A 155 2.16 12.21 11.11
C THR A 155 2.33 12.21 9.59
N TYR A 156 1.26 12.56 8.90
CA TYR A 156 1.25 12.73 7.45
C TYR A 156 0.71 14.12 7.10
N ASP A 157 1.43 14.87 6.26
CA ASP A 157 0.97 16.19 5.83
C ASP A 157 -0.07 16.08 4.69
N HIS A 158 -1.33 15.94 5.11
CA HIS A 158 -2.46 15.95 4.20
C HIS A 158 -2.64 17.31 3.51
N LYS A 159 -2.29 18.43 4.18
CA LYS A 159 -2.48 19.77 3.61
C LYS A 159 -1.54 19.98 2.43
N GLU A 160 -0.26 19.63 2.60
CA GLU A 160 0.74 19.66 1.55
C GLU A 160 0.35 18.74 0.39
N THR A 161 0.01 17.48 0.68
CA THR A 161 -0.40 16.51 -0.34
C THR A 161 -1.62 17.00 -1.14
N TYR A 162 -2.64 17.54 -0.47
CA TYR A 162 -3.82 18.08 -1.15
C TYR A 162 -3.52 19.36 -1.93
N ALA A 163 -2.61 20.22 -1.45
CA ALA A 163 -2.18 21.40 -2.18
C ALA A 163 -1.46 21.02 -3.48
N PHE A 164 -0.50 20.09 -3.41
CA PHE A 164 0.21 19.56 -4.57
C PHE A 164 -0.76 18.98 -5.60
N ARG A 165 -1.68 18.10 -5.15
CA ARG A 165 -2.69 17.49 -6.04
C ARG A 165 -3.62 18.52 -6.67
N ARG A 166 -4.05 19.54 -5.92
CA ARG A 166 -4.87 20.63 -6.47
C ARG A 166 -4.12 21.42 -7.53
N SER A 167 -2.84 21.70 -7.31
CA SER A 167 -1.98 22.38 -8.29
C SER A 167 -1.82 21.57 -9.58
N ALA A 168 -1.56 20.26 -9.44
CA ALA A 168 -1.47 19.35 -10.59
C ALA A 168 -2.80 19.27 -11.37
N ILE A 169 -3.94 19.18 -10.66
CA ILE A 169 -5.27 19.19 -11.28
C ILE A 169 -5.56 20.52 -11.99
N ALA A 170 -5.23 21.65 -11.36
CA ALA A 170 -5.42 22.97 -11.95
C ALA A 170 -4.60 23.13 -13.24
N THR A 171 -3.37 22.64 -13.25
CA THR A 171 -2.51 22.61 -14.45
C THR A 171 -3.12 21.71 -15.53
N ALA A 172 -3.52 20.48 -15.17
CA ALA A 172 -4.09 19.52 -16.10
C ALA A 172 -5.44 19.97 -16.70
N LYS A 173 -6.21 20.85 -16.02
CA LYS A 173 -7.48 21.39 -16.53
C LYS A 173 -7.32 22.16 -17.85
N HIS A 174 -6.13 22.71 -18.10
CA HIS A 174 -5.83 23.49 -19.29
C HIS A 174 -5.07 22.69 -20.37
N ALA A 175 -4.84 21.39 -20.14
CA ALA A 175 -4.17 20.52 -21.09
C ALA A 175 -5.00 20.33 -22.37
N LYS A 176 -4.36 20.48 -23.52
CA LYS A 176 -4.92 20.18 -24.85
C LYS A 176 -4.59 18.75 -25.27
N LYS A 177 -3.43 18.25 -24.85
CA LYS A 177 -2.95 16.89 -25.10
C LYS A 177 -2.51 16.20 -23.82
N VAL A 178 -3.10 15.05 -23.55
CA VAL A 178 -2.88 14.25 -22.34
C VAL A 178 -2.21 12.92 -22.69
N GLY A 179 -1.11 12.63 -22.01
CA GLY A 179 -0.47 11.31 -22.06
C GLY A 179 -1.12 10.35 -21.08
N LEU A 180 -1.58 9.20 -21.57
CA LEU A 180 -2.09 8.11 -20.78
C LEU A 180 -1.03 7.02 -20.69
N ILE A 181 -0.61 6.66 -19.48
CA ILE A 181 0.35 5.57 -19.25
C ILE A 181 -0.40 4.34 -18.74
N LEU A 182 -0.24 3.18 -19.41
CA LEU A 182 -0.68 1.89 -18.91
C LEU A 182 0.52 1.09 -18.40
N GLY A 183 0.51 0.75 -17.11
CA GLY A 183 1.53 -0.11 -16.51
C GLY A 183 1.38 -1.58 -16.94
N THR A 184 2.48 -2.24 -17.33
CA THR A 184 2.47 -3.67 -17.71
C THR A 184 3.19 -4.59 -16.72
N LEU A 185 3.76 -4.03 -15.65
CA LEU A 185 4.38 -4.83 -14.60
C LEU A 185 3.31 -5.47 -13.70
N GLY A 186 3.30 -6.80 -13.66
CA GLY A 186 2.35 -7.58 -12.85
C GLY A 186 0.90 -7.21 -13.16
N ARG A 187 0.13 -6.89 -12.11
CA ARG A 187 -1.29 -6.47 -12.18
C ARG A 187 -1.50 -4.98 -11.92
N GLN A 188 -0.46 -4.15 -12.11
CA GLN A 188 -0.56 -2.72 -11.81
C GLN A 188 -1.48 -1.97 -12.80
N GLY A 189 -1.48 -2.36 -14.07
CA GLY A 189 -2.34 -1.76 -15.09
C GLY A 189 -3.79 -2.22 -15.04
N ASN A 190 -4.72 -1.34 -15.46
CA ASN A 190 -6.14 -1.63 -15.56
C ASN A 190 -6.73 -1.10 -16.86
N VAL A 191 -6.98 -1.99 -17.82
CA VAL A 191 -7.49 -1.64 -19.16
C VAL A 191 -8.90 -1.04 -19.10
N ALA A 192 -9.76 -1.48 -18.17
CA ALA A 192 -11.09 -0.92 -18.02
C ALA A 192 -11.03 0.53 -17.52
N THR A 193 -10.14 0.84 -16.57
CA THR A 193 -9.88 2.21 -16.13
C THR A 193 -9.30 3.06 -17.26
N LEU A 194 -8.34 2.54 -18.02
CA LEU A 194 -7.79 3.23 -19.18
C LEU A 194 -8.87 3.57 -20.21
N SER A 195 -9.74 2.62 -20.56
CA SER A 195 -10.83 2.83 -21.52
C SER A 195 -11.79 3.93 -21.05
N ARG A 196 -12.16 3.94 -19.76
CA ARG A 196 -12.99 5.01 -19.18
C ARG A 196 -12.33 6.39 -19.26
N LEU A 197 -11.00 6.45 -19.06
CA LEU A 197 -10.24 7.69 -19.19
C LEU A 197 -10.20 8.16 -20.64
N GLN A 198 -9.92 7.27 -21.59
CA GLN A 198 -9.94 7.59 -23.02
C GLN A 198 -11.30 8.13 -23.45
N ASP A 199 -12.39 7.49 -23.01
CA ASP A 199 -13.75 7.96 -23.29
C ASP A 199 -14.06 9.32 -22.66
N ALA A 200 -13.58 9.57 -21.44
CA ALA A 200 -13.75 10.85 -20.77
C ALA A 200 -13.02 11.99 -21.49
N PHE A 201 -11.75 11.78 -21.87
CA PHE A 201 -10.98 12.78 -22.61
C PHE A 201 -11.54 13.00 -24.02
N LYS A 202 -11.98 11.94 -24.70
CA LYS A 202 -12.65 12.04 -25.99
C LYS A 202 -13.92 12.90 -25.92
N ARG A 203 -14.76 12.70 -24.90
CA ARG A 203 -15.96 13.52 -24.67
C ARG A 203 -15.63 14.98 -24.35
N ALA A 204 -14.50 15.23 -23.70
CA ALA A 204 -14.00 16.57 -23.39
C ALA A 204 -13.31 17.26 -24.59
N GLY A 205 -13.14 16.57 -25.73
CA GLY A 205 -12.43 17.10 -26.89
C GLY A 205 -10.92 17.23 -26.68
N THR A 206 -10.35 16.51 -25.72
CA THR A 206 -8.92 16.53 -25.40
C THR A 206 -8.18 15.45 -26.18
N GLU A 207 -7.06 15.81 -26.83
CA GLU A 207 -6.21 14.84 -27.52
C GLU A 207 -5.54 13.90 -26.51
N THR A 208 -5.41 12.62 -26.84
CA THR A 208 -4.71 11.66 -25.97
C THR A 208 -3.64 10.89 -26.71
N VAL A 209 -2.52 10.63 -26.04
CA VAL A 209 -1.48 9.69 -26.50
C VAL A 209 -1.35 8.56 -25.49
N LEU A 210 -1.43 7.31 -25.93
CA LEU A 210 -1.26 6.14 -25.07
C LEU A 210 0.18 5.65 -25.12
N VAL A 211 0.80 5.49 -23.95
CA VAL A 211 2.11 4.87 -23.77
C VAL A 211 1.98 3.68 -22.83
N VAL A 212 2.60 2.57 -23.19
CA VAL A 212 2.56 1.32 -22.42
C VAL A 212 3.95 1.03 -21.88
N LEU A 213 4.10 1.00 -20.56
CA LEU A 213 5.42 0.89 -19.89
C LEU A 213 5.40 -0.20 -18.82
N SER A 214 6.46 -1.02 -18.76
CA SER A 214 6.67 -1.92 -17.62
C SER A 214 7.08 -1.14 -16.38
N GLU A 215 8.00 -0.20 -16.54
CA GLU A 215 8.51 0.64 -15.46
C GLU A 215 8.41 2.11 -15.87
N ILE A 216 7.85 2.92 -14.99
CA ILE A 216 7.56 4.34 -15.21
C ILE A 216 8.61 5.15 -14.45
N PHE A 217 9.46 5.85 -15.19
CA PHE A 217 10.46 6.79 -14.67
C PHE A 217 10.23 8.15 -15.33
N PRO A 218 10.42 9.29 -14.63
CA PRO A 218 10.18 10.63 -15.19
C PRO A 218 10.86 10.90 -16.53
N ASP A 219 12.05 10.33 -16.74
CA ASP A 219 12.83 10.52 -17.96
C ASP A 219 12.15 9.96 -19.22
N LYS A 220 11.30 8.92 -19.11
CA LYS A 220 10.61 8.34 -20.27
C LYS A 220 9.47 9.24 -20.77
N PRO A 221 8.50 9.67 -19.93
CA PRO A 221 7.51 10.67 -20.33
C PRO A 221 8.12 11.99 -20.80
N ALA A 222 9.26 12.40 -20.24
CA ALA A 222 9.93 13.65 -20.61
C ALA A 222 10.47 13.66 -22.06
N GLN A 223 10.60 12.50 -22.72
CA GLN A 223 11.02 12.40 -24.11
C GLN A 223 9.90 12.70 -25.13
N PHE A 224 8.66 12.84 -24.68
CA PHE A 224 7.53 13.12 -25.59
C PHE A 224 7.26 14.62 -25.66
N ASP A 225 7.55 15.20 -26.82
CA ASP A 225 7.20 16.59 -27.10
C ASP A 225 5.68 16.77 -27.25
N GLY A 226 5.18 17.91 -26.79
CA GLY A 226 3.79 18.33 -26.97
C GLY A 226 2.76 17.61 -26.09
N VAL A 227 3.17 16.90 -25.04
CA VAL A 227 2.26 16.35 -24.03
C VAL A 227 2.18 17.31 -22.84
N ASP A 228 0.99 17.85 -22.56
CA ASP A 228 0.80 18.88 -21.53
C ASP A 228 0.74 18.27 -20.11
N CYS A 229 0.19 17.07 -19.98
CA CYS A 229 0.12 16.37 -18.69
C CYS A 229 0.05 14.85 -18.87
N TRP A 230 0.37 14.13 -17.78
CA TRP A 230 0.38 12.67 -17.76
C TRP A 230 -0.58 12.10 -16.71
N VAL A 231 -1.33 11.08 -17.11
CA VAL A 231 -2.18 10.28 -16.23
C VAL A 231 -1.73 8.83 -16.32
N GLN A 232 -1.33 8.25 -15.20
CA GLN A 232 -0.87 6.87 -15.14
C GLN A 232 -1.91 5.94 -14.52
N VAL A 233 -2.14 4.82 -15.20
CA VAL A 233 -2.94 3.68 -14.76
C VAL A 233 -1.95 2.55 -14.45
N ALA A 234 -1.23 2.71 -13.34
CA ALA A 234 -0.31 1.71 -12.80
C ALA A 234 -0.28 1.80 -11.25
N CYS A 235 0.89 1.72 -10.62
CA CYS A 235 1.03 1.82 -9.16
C CYS A 235 0.64 3.23 -8.65
N PRO A 236 -0.36 3.34 -7.74
CA PRO A 236 -0.81 4.64 -7.23
C PRO A 236 0.27 5.45 -6.51
N ARG A 237 1.31 4.80 -5.96
CA ARG A 237 2.40 5.45 -5.23
C ARG A 237 3.33 6.29 -6.12
N LEU A 238 3.26 6.15 -7.44
CA LEU A 238 4.13 6.89 -8.38
C LEU A 238 3.68 8.34 -8.64
N SER A 239 2.50 8.76 -8.15
CA SER A 239 1.92 10.08 -8.49
C SER A 239 1.25 10.75 -7.30
N ILE A 240 1.77 10.51 -6.10
CA ILE A 240 1.26 11.10 -4.85
C ILE A 240 2.23 12.12 -4.24
N TYR A 241 3.47 12.17 -4.74
CA TYR A 241 4.52 13.14 -4.40
C TYR A 241 5.00 13.83 -5.67
#